data_AF-A0A438WE83-F1
#
_entry.id   AF-A0A438WE83-F1
#
_cell.length_a   1.000
_cell.length_b   1.000
_cell.length_c   1.000
_cell.angle_alpha   90.00
_cell.angle_beta   90.00
_cell.angle_gamma   90.00
#
_symmetry.space_group_name_H-M   'P 1'
#
loop_
_entity.id
_entity.type
_entity.pdbx_description
1 polymer ?
#
loop_
_entity_poly.entity_id
_entity_poly.type
_entity_poly.pdbx_seq_one_letter_code
_entity_poly.pdbx_strand_id
1 'polypeptide(L)' 'MISQMLIQATLETLYMVFVASFLAVVFGLPLGVLLLVSKKGHLLNKPLLHKILDTSINMTRSFPFIILIILLLPLSR' A
#
# COMPACT_ATOMS: atom_id res chain seq x y z
N MET A 1 -34.22 -5.19 -10.38
CA MET A 1 -33.78 -4.06 -9.53
C MET A 1 -32.62 -4.46 -8.61
N ILE A 2 -32.78 -5.36 -7.64
CA ILE A 2 -31.70 -5.77 -6.71
C ILE A 2 -30.50 -6.41 -7.43
N SER A 3 -30.75 -7.29 -8.41
CA SER A 3 -29.68 -7.93 -9.20
C SER A 3 -28.80 -6.91 -9.94
N GLN A 4 -29.38 -5.84 -10.47
CA GLN A 4 -28.62 -4.78 -11.15
C GLN A 4 -27.76 -3.99 -10.16
N MET A 5 -28.28 -3.68 -8.97
CA MET A 5 -27.50 -3.01 -7.92
C MET A 5 -26.32 -3.84 -7.45
N LEU A 6 -26.50 -5.16 -7.31
CA LEU A 6 -25.42 -6.08 -6.94
C LEU A 6 -24.31 -6.11 -7.99
N ILE A 7 -24.68 -6.19 -9.27
CA ILE A 7 -23.71 -6.18 -10.36
C ILE A 7 -22.94 -4.87 -10.37
N GLN A 8 -23.63 -3.74 -10.24
CA GLN A 8 -22.99 -2.42 -10.22
C GLN A 8 -22.03 -2.26 -9.03
N ALA A 9 -22.48 -2.58 -7.81
CA ALA A 9 -21.62 -2.49 -6.62
C ALA A 9 -20.39 -3.43 -6.71
N THR A 10 -20.55 -4.60 -7.33
CA THR A 10 -19.45 -5.53 -7.58
C THR A 10 -18.43 -4.91 -8.54
N LEU A 11 -18.89 -4.28 -9.62
CA LEU A 11 -18.02 -3.62 -10.58
C LEU A 11 -17.29 -2.42 -9.97
N GLU A 12 -17.97 -1.61 -9.15
CA GLU A 12 -17.35 -0.50 -8.41
C GLU A 12 -16.27 -1.00 -7.45
N THR A 13 -16.55 -2.08 -6.71
CA THR A 13 -15.57 -2.71 -5.81
C THR A 13 -14.37 -3.23 -6.58
N LEU A 14 -14.61 -3.91 -7.70
CA LEU A 14 -13.54 -4.46 -8.54
C LEU A 14 -12.67 -3.34 -9.11
N TYR A 15 -13.29 -2.25 -9.56
CA TYR A 15 -12.59 -1.06 -10.03
C TYR A 15 -11.69 -0.45 -8.94
N MET A 16 -12.22 -0.22 -7.74
CA MET A 16 -11.46 0.33 -6.61
C MET A 16 -10.29 -0.57 -6.23
N VAL A 17 -10.52 -1.89 -6.09
CA VAL A 17 -9.48 -2.85 -5.74
C VAL A 17 -8.41 -2.93 -6.83
N PHE A 18 -8.81 -2.92 -8.10
CA PHE A 18 -7.87 -3.02 -9.21
C PHE A 18 -6.94 -1.81 -9.27
N VAL A 19 -7.48 -0.59 -9.20
CA VAL A 19 -6.67 0.64 -9.21
C VAL A 19 -5.76 0.70 -7.98
N ALA A 20 -6.28 0.42 -6.79
CA ALA A 20 -5.48 0.42 -5.56
C ALA A 20 -4.35 -0.62 -5.62
N SER A 21 -4.65 -1.82 -6.09
CA SER A 21 -3.67 -2.91 -6.22
C SER A 21 -2.62 -2.61 -7.28
N PHE A 22 -3.03 -2.03 -8.41
CA PHE A 22 -2.12 -1.61 -9.47
C PHE A 22 -1.11 -0.58 -8.96
N LEU A 23 -1.58 0.48 -8.28
CA LEU A 23 -0.69 1.47 -7.68
C LEU A 23 0.19 0.86 -6.59
N ALA A 24 -0.36 -0.03 -5.75
CA ALA A 24 0.40 -0.73 -4.72
C ALA A 24 1.54 -1.57 -5.31
N VAL A 25 1.34 -2.21 -6.46
CA VAL A 25 2.42 -2.95 -7.15
C VAL A 25 3.43 -1.99 -7.76
N VAL A 26 2.98 -0.95 -8.47
CA VAL A 26 3.87 0.01 -9.14
C VAL A 26 4.82 0.70 -8.15
N PHE A 27 4.35 1.05 -6.95
CA PHE A 27 5.19 1.70 -5.93
C PHE A 27 5.79 0.71 -4.92
N GLY A 28 5.02 -0.29 -4.50
CA GLY A 28 5.43 -1.24 -3.48
C GLY A 28 6.48 -2.23 -3.98
N LEU A 29 6.47 -2.60 -5.27
CA LEU A 29 7.47 -3.51 -5.82
C LEU A 29 8.87 -2.85 -5.85
N PRO A 30 9.06 -1.64 -6.40
CA PRO A 30 10.35 -0.95 -6.30
C PRO A 30 10.82 -0.75 -4.85
N LEU A 31 9.93 -0.34 -3.94
CA LEU A 31 10.26 -0.19 -2.52
C LEU A 31 10.67 -1.52 -1.87
N GLY A 32 9.97 -2.60 -2.17
CA GLY A 32 10.27 -3.94 -1.67
C GLY A 32 11.60 -4.48 -2.20
N VAL A 33 11.88 -4.26 -3.49
CA VAL A 33 13.18 -4.59 -4.08
C VAL A 33 14.29 -3.78 -3.42
N LEU A 34 14.11 -2.47 -3.24
CA LEU A 34 15.08 -1.59 -2.60
C LEU A 34 15.33 -1.98 -1.14
N LEU A 35 14.29 -2.39 -0.41
CA LEU A 35 14.40 -2.94 0.94
C LEU A 35 15.27 -4.21 0.94
N LEU A 36 15.03 -5.13 0.01
CA LEU A 36 15.78 -6.39 -0.09
C LEU A 36 17.25 -6.14 -0.40
N VAL A 37 17.56 -5.33 -1.43
CA VAL A 37 18.96 -5.12 -1.86
C VAL A 37 19.76 -4.26 -0.88
N SER A 38 19.11 -3.42 -0.07
CA SER A 38 19.76 -2.60 0.96
C SER A 38 20.11 -3.35 2.24
N LYS A 39 19.57 -4.57 2.42
CA LYS A 39 19.83 -5.41 3.59
C LYS A 39 21.32 -5.71 3.75
N LYS A 40 21.76 -5.86 5.01
CA LYS A 40 23.16 -6.23 5.32
C LYS A 40 23.52 -7.54 4.63
N GLY A 41 24.65 -7.57 3.91
CA GLY A 41 25.09 -8.73 3.14
C GLY A 41 24.41 -8.94 1.78
N HIS A 42 23.61 -7.97 1.31
CA HIS A 42 23.06 -7.95 -0.05
C HIS A 42 23.77 -6.89 -0.91
N LEU A 43 23.35 -6.75 -2.18
CA LEU A 43 23.98 -5.93 -3.22
C LEU A 43 24.39 -4.52 -2.80
N LEU A 44 23.50 -3.75 -2.13
CA LEU A 44 23.79 -2.37 -1.74
C LEU A 44 24.42 -2.26 -0.34
N ASN A 45 24.23 -3.26 0.53
CA ASN A 45 24.76 -3.32 1.90
C ASN A 45 24.68 -1.98 2.68
N LYS A 46 23.53 -1.31 2.65
CA LYS A 46 23.28 -0.02 3.32
C LYS A 46 22.37 -0.22 4.55
N PRO A 47 22.91 -0.63 5.71
CA PRO A 47 22.10 -0.98 6.88
C PRO A 47 21.26 0.18 7.43
N LEU A 48 21.76 1.43 7.31
CA LEU A 48 21.00 2.62 7.72
C LEU A 48 19.78 2.86 6.82
N LEU A 49 19.98 2.78 5.49
CA LEU A 49 18.89 2.90 4.52
C LEU A 49 17.84 1.81 4.72
N HIS A 50 18.30 0.56 4.89
CA HIS A 50 17.42 -0.57 5.17
C HIS A 50 16.59 -0.34 6.44
N LYS A 51 17.21 0.12 7.53
CA LYS A 51 16.51 0.37 8.81
C LYS A 51 15.44 1.45 8.69
N ILE A 52 15.75 2.57 8.00
CA ILE A 52 14.78 3.66 7.78
C ILE A 52 13.60 3.13 6.95
N LEU A 53 13.89 2.46 5.84
CA LEU A 53 12.87 1.96 4.93
C LEU A 53 12.00 0.90 5.60
N ASP A 54 12.61 -0.05 6.32
CA ASP A 54 11.92 -1.09 7.09
C ASP A 54 10.99 -0.47 8.14
N THR A 55 11.50 0.51 8.90
CA THR A 55 10.70 1.19 9.92
C THR A 55 9.51 1.92 9.27
N SER A 56 9.72 2.71 8.22
CA SER A 56 8.64 3.42 7.53
C SER A 56 7.59 2.47 6.96
N ILE A 57 8.01 1.39 6.29
CA ILE A 57 7.09 0.38 5.72
C ILE A 57 6.30 -0.31 6.83
N ASN A 58 6.95 -0.75 7.91
CA ASN A 58 6.29 -1.42 9.02
C ASN A 58 5.34 -0.49 9.78
N MET A 59 5.68 0.80 9.90
CA MET A 59 4.76 1.81 10.44
C MET A 59 3.50 1.90 9.56
N THR A 60 3.64 2.15 8.25
CA THR A 60 2.50 2.22 7.32
C THR A 60 1.65 0.94 7.37
N ARG A 61 2.26 -0.24 7.41
CA ARG A 61 1.56 -1.53 7.46
C ARG A 61 0.82 -1.80 8.76
N SER A 62 1.27 -1.22 9.87
CA SER A 62 0.65 -1.40 11.18
C SER A 62 -0.46 -0.39 11.48
N PHE A 63 -0.64 0.65 10.64
CA PHE A 63 -1.79 1.55 10.76
C PHE A 63 -3.10 0.78 10.56
N PRO A 64 -3.99 0.74 11.57
CA PRO A 64 -5.32 0.18 11.41
C PRO A 64 -6.09 0.95 10.34
N PHE A 65 -6.82 0.24 9.49
CA PHE A 65 -7.58 0.83 8.38
C PHE A 65 -8.57 1.91 8.85
N ILE A 66 -9.22 1.71 10.01
CA ILE A 66 -10.15 2.67 10.61
C ILE A 66 -9.46 4.00 10.91
N ILE A 67 -8.24 3.98 11.46
CA ILE A 67 -7.48 5.19 11.77
C ILE A 67 -7.09 5.91 10.48
N LEU A 68 -6.68 5.16 9.46
CA LEU A 68 -6.33 5.72 8.16
C LEU A 68 -7.53 6.44 7.51
N ILE A 69 -8.74 5.86 7.56
CA ILE A 69 -9.95 6.54 7.06
C ILE A 69 -10.15 7.88 7.76
N ILE A 70 -10.06 7.91 9.10
CA ILE A 70 -10.24 9.14 9.88
C ILE A 70 -9.19 10.19 9.49
N LEU A 71 -7.94 9.77 9.30
CA LEU A 71 -6.84 10.64 8.87
C LEU A 71 -7.05 11.21 7.45
N LEU A 72 -7.71 10.45 6.56
CA LEU A 72 -7.99 10.85 5.18
C LEU A 72 -9.26 11.70 5.04
N LEU A 73 -10.16 11.72 6.03
CA LEU A 73 -11.35 12.59 6.03
C LEU A 73 -11.08 14.06 5.63
N PRO A 74 -10.06 14.76 6.18
CA PRO A 74 -9.77 16.14 5.78
C PRO A 74 -9.29 16.28 4.32
N LEU A 75 -8.78 15.23 3.70
CA LEU A 75 -8.36 15.24 2.29
C LEU A 75 -9.54 15.05 1.32
N SER A 76 -10.70 14.64 1.84
CA SER A 76 -11.93 14.40 1.06
C SER A 76 -12.95 15.55 1.16
N ARG A 77 -12.64 16.63 1.87
CA ARG A 77 -13.40 17.89 1.79
C ARG A 77 -12.85 18.75 0.67
#